data_AF-A0A5K0WXD3-F1
#
_entry.id   AF-A0A5K0WXD3-F1
#
_cell.length_a   1.000
_cell.length_b   1.000
_cell.length_c   1.000
_cell.angle_alpha   90.00
_cell.angle_beta   90.00
_cell.angle_gamma   90.00
#
_symmetry.space_group_name_H-M   'P 1'
#
loop_
_entity.id
_entity.type
_entity.pdbx_description
1 polymer ?
#
loop_
_entity_poly.entity_id
_entity_poly.type
_entity_poly.pdbx_seq_one_letter_code
_entity_poly.pdbx_strand_id
1 'polypeptide(L)' 'DAEKYKVGNPSSFYYLNQSKTYELDGVNNAEEYLKTRRAMDIVGISLEDQ' A
#
# COMPACT_ATOMS: atom_id res chain seq x y z
N ASP A 1 10.00 5.28 -1.71
CA ASP A 1 9.13 4.60 -2.67
C ASP A 1 8.02 5.45 -3.24
N ALA A 2 7.23 6.15 -2.39
CA ALA A 2 6.08 6.89 -2.88
C ALA A 2 6.42 7.91 -4.00
N GLU A 3 7.47 8.71 -3.80
CA GLU A 3 7.96 9.66 -4.79
C GLU A 3 8.55 8.99 -6.04
N LYS A 4 9.36 7.93 -5.86
CA LYS A 4 9.97 7.14 -6.95
C LYS A 4 8.91 6.64 -7.94
N TYR A 5 7.78 6.15 -7.42
CA TYR A 5 6.69 5.60 -8.24
C TYR A 5 5.56 6.61 -8.49
N LYS A 6 5.71 7.86 -8.06
CA LYS A 6 4.69 8.92 -8.17
C LYS A 6 3.32 8.50 -7.63
N VAL A 7 3.31 7.68 -6.58
CA VAL A 7 2.08 7.29 -5.89
C VAL A 7 1.71 8.37 -4.87
N GLY A 8 0.40 8.58 -4.69
CA GLY A 8 -0.15 9.65 -3.87
C GLY A 8 -1.39 9.18 -3.11
N ASN A 9 -2.22 10.12 -2.67
CA ASN A 9 -3.45 9.79 -1.96
C ASN A 9 -4.40 8.96 -2.87
N PRO A 10 -5.07 7.90 -2.37
CA PRO A 10 -5.96 7.06 -3.18
C PRO A 10 -7.06 7.86 -3.93
N SER A 11 -7.52 8.98 -3.37
CA SER A 11 -8.53 9.84 -4.00
C SER A 11 -8.08 10.46 -5.34
N SER A 12 -6.78 10.55 -5.61
CA SER A 12 -6.27 11.08 -6.89
C SER A 12 -6.33 10.06 -8.03
N PHE A 13 -6.63 8.79 -7.73
CA PHE A 13 -6.66 7.71 -8.73
C PHE A 13 -8.09 7.37 -9.11
N TYR A 14 -8.43 7.48 -10.40
CA TYR A 14 -9.78 7.26 -10.91
C TYR A 14 -10.36 5.90 -10.45
N TYR A 15 -9.56 4.84 -10.49
CA TYR A 15 -10.01 3.50 -10.10
C TYR A 15 -10.25 3.34 -8.60
N LEU A 16 -9.56 4.10 -7.74
CA LEU A 16 -9.68 4.02 -6.28
C LEU A 16 -10.72 5.01 -5.72
N ASN A 17 -11.10 6.02 -6.49
CA ASN A 17 -11.96 7.14 -6.06
C ASN A 17 -13.46 6.89 -6.31
N GLN A 18 -13.88 5.64 -6.56
CA GLN A 18 -15.27 5.29 -6.89
C GLN A 18 -16.18 5.26 -5.66
N SER A 19 -15.72 4.65 -4.56
CA SER A 19 -16.48 4.52 -3.31
C SER A 19 -16.30 5.70 -2.34
N LYS A 20 -15.34 6.60 -2.60
CA LYS A 20 -14.95 7.71 -1.72
C LYS A 20 -14.53 7.31 -0.29
N THR A 21 -14.16 6.05 -0.07
CA THR A 21 -13.72 5.53 1.23
C THR A 21 -12.27 5.07 1.15
N TYR A 22 -11.41 5.57 2.03
CA TYR A 22 -9.95 5.34 1.98
C TYR A 22 -9.34 4.88 3.32
N GLU A 23 -10.10 4.98 4.38
CA GLU A 23 -9.69 4.67 5.75
C GLU A 23 -10.75 3.76 6.39
N LEU A 24 -10.31 2.93 7.33
CA LEU A 24 -11.16 2.03 8.08
C LEU A 24 -10.84 2.18 9.57
N ASP A 25 -11.88 2.26 10.39
CA ASP A 25 -11.72 2.43 11.84
C ASP A 25 -10.90 1.28 12.44
N GLY A 26 -9.88 1.66 13.22
CA GLY A 26 -8.99 0.71 13.88
C GLY A 26 -7.92 0.09 12.98
N VAL A 27 -7.80 0.50 11.71
CA VAL A 27 -6.78 0.00 10.78
C VAL A 27 -5.80 1.10 10.40
N ASN A 28 -4.50 0.80 10.54
CA ASN A 28 -3.42 1.66 10.04
C ASN A 28 -2.81 1.05 8.77
N ASN A 29 -3.16 1.61 7.61
CA ASN A 29 -2.67 1.12 6.32
C ASN A 29 -1.14 1.13 6.20
N ALA A 30 -0.43 2.05 6.86
CA ALA A 30 1.03 2.08 6.83
C ALA A 30 1.63 0.92 7.62
N GLU A 31 1.03 0.56 8.75
CA GLU A 31 1.45 -0.59 9.55
C GLU A 31 1.19 -1.91 8.81
N GLU A 32 0.02 -2.05 8.19
CA GLU A 32 -0.35 -3.24 7.40
C GLU A 32 0.53 -3.41 6.15
N TYR A 33 0.93 -2.31 5.52
CA TYR A 33 1.91 -2.33 4.43
C TYR A 33 3.27 -2.91 4.89
N LEU A 34 3.77 -2.48 6.05
CA LEU A 34 5.03 -3.00 6.61
C LEU A 34 4.93 -4.48 6.97
N LYS A 35 3.81 -4.91 7.56
CA LYS A 35 3.53 -6.33 7.83
C LYS A 35 3.54 -7.15 6.55
N THR A 36 2.93 -6.64 5.49
CA THR A 36 2.89 -7.29 4.17
C THR A 36 4.28 -7.43 3.57
N ARG A 37 5.11 -6.36 3.56
CA ARG A 37 6.50 -6.41 3.08
C ARG A 37 7.34 -7.43 3.85
N ARG A 38 7.15 -7.53 5.17
CA ARG A 38 7.81 -8.54 6.00
C ARG A 38 7.34 -9.96 5.65
N ALA A 39 6.05 -10.16 5.39
CA ALA A 39 5.54 -11.46 4.97
C ALA A 39 6.12 -11.88 3.61
N MET A 40 6.25 -10.94 2.65
CA MET A 40 6.88 -11.17 1.34
C MET A 40 8.33 -11.64 1.47
N ASP A 41 9.10 -11.03 2.36
CA ASP A 41 10.48 -11.45 2.69
C ASP A 41 10.52 -12.87 3.28
N ILE A 42 9.62 -13.19 4.22
CA ILE A 42 9.52 -14.53 4.83
C ILE A 42 9.19 -15.61 3.80
N VAL A 43 8.34 -15.32 2.82
CA VAL A 43 7.99 -16.28 1.74
C VAL A 43 9.01 -16.30 0.59
N GLY A 44 10.09 -15.52 0.69
CA GLY A 44 11.22 -15.54 -0.25
C GLY A 44 11.06 -14.65 -1.48
N ILE A 45 10.17 -13.65 -1.47
CA ILE A 45 10.07 -12.66 -2.55
C ILE A 45 11.17 -11.62 -2.37
N SER A 46 12.10 -11.55 -3.33
CA SER A 46 13.24 -10.63 -3.26
C SER A 46 12.82 -9.17 -3.36
N LEU A 47 13.62 -8.23 -2.85
CA LEU A 47 13.31 -6.80 -2.95
C LEU A 47 13.19 -6.28 -4.40
N GLU A 48 13.76 -6.97 -5.38
CA GLU A 48 13.63 -6.64 -6.80
C GLU A 48 12.29 -7.10 -7.37
N ASP A 49 11.76 -8.23 -6.88
CA ASP A 49 10.46 -8.79 -7.28
C ASP A 49 9.27 -8.09 -6.59
N GLN A 50 9.53 -7.32 -5.51
CA GLN A 50 8.51 -6.55 -4.78
C GLN A 50 8.35 -5.11 -5.31
#